data_AF-A0A7S2Q432-F1
#
_entry.id   AF-A0A7S2Q432-F1
#
_cell.length_a   1.000
_cell.length_b   1.000
_cell.length_c   1.000
_cell.angle_alpha   90.00
_cell.angle_beta   90.00
_cell.angle_gamma   90.00
#
_symmetry.space_group_name_H-M   'P 1'
#
loop_
_entity.id
_entity.type
_entity.pdbx_description
1 polymer ?
#
loop_
_entity_poly.entity_id
_entity_poly.type
_entity_poly.pdbx_seq_one_letter_code
_entity_poly.pdbx_strand_id
1 'polypeptide(L)'
;MQFMLLLLFWCSFVVVNSQDTNTVEVNFECPNPCPWRFTGFILIPNTSCKSYAQCRNGNPIGEFQCFGNYIFAESKGGCDFASDGESECQPVPCPVPPTQSPTESPTISESPSNTVSPTAPEPPRPTPFPTPVFFSFLSFVESRRQSIEATVLQSAGGPSTAYTMEGLMSALDIVVNQFPSDKTFYVGENGEFAGLRYGVANFAAFLSQAMSEGIRMDSCDEWNTDYIFQDNTEKFPLSNACGQYKRAYDLEICKSTEPFECPIDRDMEVTAVDYNQNFMPGKTGPPALSCKPYDGSSFSGFYDLFDDVIVESAYSNSLGRTNVAGCCWWKRGALMTGGRCAFGKLNKYVGKEAADSRGIYVYPDIDFCSNPEAICDHIRTHELRWLIGFLDWSGRVETYVDAITGWSYMDEL
;
A
#
# COMPACT_ATOMS: atom_id res chain seq x y z
N MET A 1 38.91 8.95 -39.91
CA MET A 1 38.18 9.41 -41.11
C MET A 1 36.77 8.87 -40.99
N GLN A 2 35.80 9.77 -40.88
CA GLN A 2 34.35 9.51 -40.85
C GLN A 2 33.73 8.98 -39.53
N PHE A 3 33.86 9.77 -38.46
CA PHE A 3 32.95 9.79 -37.28
C PHE A 3 33.19 11.12 -36.54
N MET A 4 32.60 12.22 -37.04
CA MET A 4 32.47 13.53 -36.37
C MET A 4 31.91 14.53 -37.40
N LEU A 5 30.58 14.65 -37.50
CA LEU A 5 29.87 15.78 -38.14
C LEU A 5 28.37 15.49 -38.13
N LEU A 6 27.68 15.81 -37.02
CA LEU A 6 26.21 15.97 -36.98
C LEU A 6 25.70 16.55 -35.63
N LEU A 7 26.43 17.51 -35.02
CA LEU A 7 25.97 18.19 -33.79
C LEU A 7 26.27 19.69 -33.74
N LEU A 8 26.37 20.35 -34.90
CA LEU A 8 26.49 21.80 -34.97
C LEU A 8 25.73 22.27 -36.20
N PHE A 9 24.46 22.64 -36.04
CA PHE A 9 23.75 23.67 -36.81
C PHE A 9 22.27 23.63 -36.41
N TRP A 10 21.91 24.39 -35.38
CA TRP A 10 20.62 25.09 -35.26
C TRP A 10 20.74 26.12 -34.14
N CYS A 11 21.53 27.15 -34.41
CA CYS A 11 21.41 28.44 -33.75
C CYS A 11 21.15 29.43 -34.87
N SER A 12 19.88 29.71 -35.14
CA SER A 12 19.46 30.77 -36.04
C SER A 12 18.51 31.66 -35.27
N PHE A 13 19.06 32.82 -34.90
CA PHE A 13 18.31 33.99 -34.51
C PHE A 13 17.23 34.26 -35.57
N VAL A 14 15.96 34.13 -35.17
CA VAL A 14 14.87 34.78 -35.86
C VAL A 14 14.58 36.06 -35.09
N VAL A 15 14.99 37.19 -35.67
CA VAL A 15 14.48 38.51 -35.30
C VAL A 15 13.07 38.60 -35.90
N VAL A 16 12.04 38.56 -35.05
CA VAL A 16 10.67 38.93 -35.45
C VAL A 16 10.35 40.28 -34.82
N ASN A 17 10.08 41.26 -35.68
CA ASN A 17 9.58 42.58 -35.33
C ASN A 17 8.25 42.46 -34.56
N SER A 18 8.13 43.23 -33.48
CA SER A 18 6.90 43.41 -32.72
C SER A 18 5.82 44.09 -33.57
N GLN A 19 4.64 43.48 -33.66
CA GLN A 19 3.39 44.23 -33.73
C GLN A 19 2.33 43.53 -32.87
N ASP A 20 1.66 44.38 -32.09
CA ASP A 20 0.74 44.09 -31.00
C ASP A 20 -0.40 43.13 -31.37
N THR A 21 -0.55 42.07 -30.58
CA THR A 21 -1.87 41.55 -30.17
C THR A 21 -1.77 41.05 -28.73
N ASN A 22 -2.55 41.66 -27.83
CA ASN A 22 -2.69 41.26 -26.44
C ASN A 22 -3.08 39.79 -26.30
N THR A 23 -2.14 38.94 -25.94
CA THR A 23 -2.40 37.63 -25.31
C THR A 23 -1.74 37.62 -23.95
N VAL A 24 -2.57 37.55 -22.91
CA VAL A 24 -2.13 37.32 -21.54
C VAL A 24 -1.38 35.99 -21.50
N GLU A 25 -0.07 36.03 -21.27
CA GLU A 25 0.72 34.84 -20.97
C GLU A 25 0.19 34.23 -19.66
N VAL A 26 -0.55 33.13 -19.76
CA VAL A 26 -0.91 32.33 -18.59
C VAL A 26 0.35 31.58 -18.19
N ASN A 27 0.92 31.97 -17.06
CA ASN A 27 2.07 31.31 -16.46
C ASN A 27 1.72 29.83 -16.22
N PHE A 28 2.49 28.91 -16.81
CA PHE A 28 2.19 27.47 -16.84
C PHE A 28 2.44 26.74 -15.51
N GLU A 29 3.02 27.41 -14.53
CA GLU A 29 3.27 26.87 -13.20
C GLU A 29 2.06 27.12 -12.29
N CYS A 30 1.49 26.06 -11.70
CA CYS A 30 0.50 26.16 -10.63
C CYS A 30 1.18 25.92 -9.28
N PRO A 31 1.79 26.97 -8.66
CA PRO A 31 2.59 26.81 -7.45
C PRO A 31 1.78 26.38 -6.23
N ASN A 32 0.46 26.56 -6.25
CA ASN A 32 -0.43 26.00 -5.25
C ASN A 32 -1.74 25.50 -5.90
N PRO A 33 -1.88 24.18 -6.13
CA PRO A 33 -3.11 23.61 -6.67
C PRO A 33 -4.27 23.58 -5.66
N CYS A 34 -4.05 23.91 -4.38
CA CYS A 34 -5.03 23.78 -3.31
C CYS A 34 -5.92 25.04 -3.16
N PRO A 35 -7.24 24.94 -3.35
CA PRO A 35 -8.17 26.04 -3.11
C PRO A 35 -8.20 26.50 -1.64
N TRP A 36 -8.58 27.75 -1.38
CA TRP A 36 -8.65 28.30 -0.03
C TRP A 36 -9.53 27.44 0.90
N ARG A 37 -9.01 27.09 2.09
CA ARG A 37 -9.65 26.20 3.08
C ARG A 37 -9.92 24.78 2.60
N PHE A 38 -9.57 24.41 1.37
CA PHE A 38 -9.76 23.06 0.86
C PHE A 38 -8.87 22.07 1.58
N THR A 39 -9.45 20.93 1.94
CA THR A 39 -8.75 19.78 2.50
C THR A 39 -9.24 18.55 1.75
N GLY A 40 -8.31 17.77 1.20
CA GLY A 40 -8.62 16.69 0.27
C GLY A 40 -7.57 16.57 -0.82
N PHE A 41 -7.82 15.72 -1.81
CA PHE A 41 -6.95 15.58 -2.97
C PHE A 41 -7.50 16.34 -4.17
N ILE A 42 -6.62 16.96 -4.94
CA ILE A 42 -6.99 17.71 -6.14
C ILE A 42 -5.98 17.47 -7.26
N LEU A 43 -6.45 17.49 -8.49
CA LEU A 43 -5.60 17.44 -9.67
C LEU A 43 -4.61 18.62 -9.71
N ILE A 44 -3.36 18.32 -10.07
CA ILE A 44 -2.40 19.36 -10.43
C ILE A 44 -2.67 19.74 -11.90
N PRO A 45 -2.99 21.02 -12.19
CA PRO A 45 -3.23 21.48 -13.55
C PRO A 45 -2.10 21.12 -14.52
N ASN A 46 -2.44 20.90 -15.80
CA ASN A 46 -1.48 20.63 -16.88
C ASN A 46 -0.65 19.34 -16.74
N THR A 47 -1.08 18.39 -15.90
CA THR A 47 -0.38 17.10 -15.73
C THR A 47 -1.06 15.94 -16.46
N SER A 48 -2.01 16.21 -17.35
CA SER A 48 -2.84 15.19 -18.01
C SER A 48 -3.46 14.20 -17.01
N CYS A 49 -3.85 14.71 -15.84
CA CYS A 49 -4.42 13.96 -14.72
C CYS A 49 -3.49 12.89 -14.14
N LYS A 50 -2.18 13.01 -14.44
CA LYS A 50 -1.16 12.14 -13.89
C LYS A 50 -0.65 12.61 -12.55
N SER A 51 -0.82 13.87 -12.17
CA SER A 51 -0.37 14.33 -10.86
C SER A 51 -1.52 14.97 -10.09
N TYR A 52 -1.49 14.76 -8.78
CA TYR A 52 -2.47 15.27 -7.85
C TYR A 52 -1.78 15.69 -6.55
N ALA A 53 -2.31 16.72 -5.91
CA ALA A 53 -1.81 17.25 -4.66
C ALA A 53 -2.80 16.93 -3.54
N GLN A 54 -2.28 16.68 -2.35
CA GLN A 54 -3.07 16.62 -1.14
C GLN A 54 -2.99 17.98 -0.45
N CYS A 55 -4.17 18.48 -0.09
CA CYS A 55 -4.36 19.81 0.44
C CYS A 55 -4.80 19.74 1.90
N ARG A 56 -4.30 20.68 2.72
CA ARG A 56 -4.85 20.98 4.04
C ARG A 56 -5.04 22.47 4.18
N ASN A 57 -6.27 22.88 4.44
CA ASN A 57 -6.62 24.28 4.69
C ASN A 57 -6.10 25.23 3.58
N GLY A 58 -6.07 24.76 2.34
CA GLY A 58 -5.57 25.48 1.17
C GLY A 58 -4.06 25.49 0.94
N ASN A 59 -3.30 24.67 1.67
CA ASN A 59 -1.87 24.47 1.42
C ASN A 59 -1.61 23.06 0.88
N PRO A 60 -0.72 22.90 -0.12
CA PRO A 60 -0.27 21.59 -0.57
C PRO A 60 0.63 21.00 0.52
N ILE A 61 0.31 19.78 0.95
CA ILE A 61 1.04 19.03 1.97
C ILE A 61 1.64 17.73 1.43
N GLY A 62 1.33 17.37 0.19
CA GLY A 62 1.94 16.27 -0.55
C GLY A 62 1.59 16.35 -2.03
N GLU A 63 2.47 15.86 -2.88
CA GLU A 63 2.27 15.71 -4.31
C GLU A 63 2.46 14.24 -4.68
N PHE A 64 1.63 13.75 -5.60
CA PHE A 64 1.51 12.35 -5.96
C PHE A 64 1.37 12.20 -7.47
N GLN A 65 1.73 11.02 -7.98
CA GLN A 65 1.65 10.71 -9.40
C GLN A 65 0.96 9.36 -9.67
N CYS A 66 0.04 9.33 -10.63
CA CYS A 66 -0.54 8.12 -11.19
C CYS A 66 0.38 7.54 -12.27
N PHE A 67 0.66 6.24 -12.17
CA PHE A 67 1.57 5.52 -13.07
C PHE A 67 0.83 4.75 -14.17
N GLY A 68 1.54 4.44 -15.25
CA GLY A 68 1.00 3.68 -16.38
C GLY A 68 -0.23 4.34 -17.01
N ASN A 69 -1.31 3.59 -17.18
CA ASN A 69 -2.56 4.05 -17.80
C ASN A 69 -3.55 4.70 -16.82
N TYR A 70 -3.22 4.80 -15.54
CA TYR A 70 -4.11 5.33 -14.52
C TYR A 70 -4.12 6.87 -14.51
N ILE A 71 -5.26 7.46 -14.24
CA ILE A 71 -5.44 8.90 -14.03
C ILE A 71 -6.08 9.14 -12.67
N PHE A 72 -5.83 10.30 -12.06
CA PHE A 72 -6.43 10.62 -10.77
C PHE A 72 -7.93 10.85 -10.91
N ALA A 73 -8.72 10.11 -10.13
CA ALA A 73 -10.16 10.22 -10.03
C ALA A 73 -10.54 10.92 -8.72
N GLU A 74 -10.99 12.17 -8.82
CA GLU A 74 -11.33 12.99 -7.64
C GLU A 74 -12.44 12.37 -6.78
N SER A 75 -13.42 11.71 -7.41
CA SER A 75 -14.50 10.98 -6.72
C SER A 75 -14.01 9.80 -5.88
N LYS A 76 -12.83 9.26 -6.20
CA LYS A 76 -12.22 8.11 -5.53
C LYS A 76 -11.02 8.50 -4.66
N GLY A 77 -10.58 9.76 -4.72
CA GLY A 77 -9.42 10.25 -3.98
C GLY A 77 -8.13 9.47 -4.30
N GLY A 78 -7.98 8.98 -5.54
CA GLY A 78 -6.87 8.12 -5.92
C GLY A 78 -6.80 7.84 -7.43
N CYS A 79 -5.78 7.08 -7.83
CA CYS A 79 -5.57 6.71 -9.23
C CYS A 79 -6.53 5.60 -9.67
N ASP A 80 -7.16 5.77 -10.83
CA ASP A 80 -8.11 4.83 -11.40
C ASP A 80 -7.88 4.65 -12.92
N PHE A 81 -8.40 3.57 -13.49
CA PHE A 81 -8.24 3.28 -14.90
C PHE A 81 -9.01 4.30 -15.75
N ALA A 82 -8.37 4.84 -16.79
CA ALA A 82 -9.07 5.66 -17.76
C ALA A 82 -10.01 4.76 -18.59
N SER A 83 -11.30 4.70 -18.24
CA SER A 83 -12.27 3.91 -19.00
C SER A 83 -12.35 4.40 -20.46
N ASP A 84 -12.54 3.47 -21.41
CA ASP A 84 -12.72 3.75 -22.84
C ASP A 84 -14.02 4.54 -23.08
N GLY A 85 -14.00 5.84 -22.76
CA GLY A 85 -15.17 6.73 -22.77
C GLY A 85 -15.01 7.98 -21.90
N GLU A 86 -14.14 7.97 -20.88
CA GLU A 86 -13.76 9.14 -20.05
C GLU A 86 -12.35 9.64 -20.39
N SER A 87 -11.93 9.46 -21.65
CA SER A 87 -10.56 9.72 -22.12
C SER A 87 -10.12 11.18 -22.20
N GLU A 88 -10.86 12.12 -21.60
CA GLU A 88 -10.44 13.53 -21.54
C GLU A 88 -10.29 13.96 -20.08
N CYS A 89 -9.04 13.91 -19.62
CA CYS A 89 -8.62 14.68 -18.47
C CYS A 89 -9.09 16.13 -18.63
N GLN A 90 -10.12 16.51 -17.88
CA GLN A 90 -10.63 17.87 -17.92
C GLN A 90 -9.58 18.78 -17.27
N PRO A 91 -9.09 19.82 -17.96
CA PRO A 91 -8.11 20.72 -17.37
C PRO A 91 -8.74 21.44 -16.19
N VAL A 92 -8.22 21.16 -14.99
CA VAL A 92 -8.60 21.92 -13.78
C VAL A 92 -7.80 23.22 -13.78
N PRO A 93 -8.45 24.40 -13.69
CA PRO A 93 -7.74 25.66 -13.60
C PRO A 93 -7.04 25.79 -12.25
N CYS A 94 -5.82 26.35 -12.24
CA CYS A 94 -5.12 26.65 -10.99
C CYS A 94 -5.95 27.63 -10.14
N PRO A 95 -6.13 27.40 -8.82
CA PRO A 95 -6.87 28.33 -7.98
C PRO A 95 -6.20 29.71 -7.96
N VAL A 96 -6.97 30.77 -8.22
CA VAL A 96 -6.48 32.14 -8.05
C VAL A 96 -6.34 32.46 -6.55
N PRO A 97 -5.19 33.02 -6.10
CA PRO A 97 -5.03 33.46 -4.73
C PRO A 97 -6.15 34.44 -4.36
N PRO A 98 -6.77 34.32 -3.16
CA PRO A 98 -7.83 35.24 -2.77
C PRO A 98 -7.27 36.67 -2.77
N THR A 99 -7.92 37.55 -3.52
CA THR A 99 -7.65 38.98 -3.47
C THR A 99 -8.00 39.45 -2.06
N GLN A 100 -7.00 39.87 -1.29
CA GLN A 100 -7.19 40.34 0.08
C GLN A 100 -8.24 41.47 0.08
N SER A 101 -9.41 41.20 0.64
CA SER A 101 -10.30 42.22 1.16
C SER A 101 -10.24 42.12 2.69
N PRO A 102 -10.00 43.23 3.41
CA PRO A 102 -9.95 43.18 4.87
C PRO A 102 -11.37 42.98 5.38
N THR A 103 -11.55 42.23 6.47
CA THR A 103 -12.33 42.63 7.66
C THR A 103 -12.66 41.41 8.53
N GLU A 104 -12.17 41.54 9.77
CA GLU A 104 -12.62 40.97 11.05
C GLU A 104 -12.63 39.45 11.28
N SER A 105 -11.70 39.04 12.14
CA SER A 105 -11.76 37.80 12.89
C SER A 105 -12.88 37.83 13.94
N PRO A 106 -13.70 36.78 14.08
CA PRO A 106 -14.32 36.47 15.35
C PRO A 106 -13.37 35.60 16.18
N THR A 107 -13.05 36.08 17.37
CA THR A 107 -12.38 35.32 18.43
C THR A 107 -13.25 34.12 18.82
N ILE A 108 -12.78 32.90 18.57
CA ILE A 108 -13.33 31.69 19.20
C ILE A 108 -12.44 31.34 20.39
N SER A 109 -13.06 31.34 21.56
CA SER A 109 -12.50 30.97 22.85
C SER A 109 -12.06 29.51 22.84
N GLU A 110 -10.80 29.26 23.20
CA GLU A 110 -10.31 27.91 23.49
C GLU A 110 -11.08 27.31 24.67
N SER A 111 -11.50 26.06 24.52
CA SER A 111 -11.98 25.19 25.60
C SER A 111 -10.82 24.29 26.03
N PRO A 112 -10.59 24.06 27.33
CA PRO A 112 -9.41 23.34 27.80
C PRO A 112 -9.54 21.85 27.48
N SER A 113 -8.57 21.34 26.71
CA SER A 113 -8.35 19.90 26.54
C SER A 113 -7.68 19.35 27.78
N ASN A 114 -8.34 18.43 28.48
CA ASN A 114 -7.79 17.70 29.62
C ASN A 114 -7.43 16.26 29.20
N THR A 115 -6.32 15.82 29.80
CA THR A 115 -5.84 14.43 29.96
C THR A 115 -4.83 13.96 28.91
N VAL A 116 -3.55 14.29 29.17
CA VAL A 116 -2.38 13.62 28.60
C VAL A 116 -2.34 12.20 29.17
N SER A 117 -2.85 11.23 28.40
CA SER A 117 -2.46 9.83 28.53
C SER A 117 -1.00 9.70 28.05
N PRO A 118 -0.18 8.76 28.56
CA PRO A 118 1.21 8.65 28.14
C PRO A 118 1.25 8.32 26.63
N THR A 119 1.55 9.33 25.82
CA THR A 119 1.55 9.24 24.36
C THR A 119 2.67 8.30 23.94
N ALA A 120 2.31 7.19 23.28
CA ALA A 120 3.28 6.36 22.57
C ALA A 120 4.11 7.25 21.61
N PRO A 121 5.38 6.93 21.36
CA PRO A 121 6.21 7.72 20.44
C PRO A 121 5.50 7.85 19.09
N GLU A 122 5.28 9.09 18.63
CA GLU A 122 4.74 9.32 17.29
C GLU A 122 5.80 8.95 16.26
N PRO A 123 5.46 8.21 15.18
CA PRO A 123 6.42 7.88 14.14
C PRO A 123 6.98 9.15 13.47
N PRO A 124 8.26 9.15 13.06
CA PRO A 124 8.84 10.23 12.30
C PRO A 124 7.97 10.64 11.10
N ARG A 125 7.97 11.94 10.79
CA ARG A 125 7.20 12.47 9.67
C ARG A 125 7.81 11.97 8.34
N PRO A 126 7.00 11.77 7.28
CA PRO A 126 7.54 11.35 5.99
C PRO A 126 8.48 12.37 5.37
N THR A 127 9.25 11.91 4.38
CA THR A 127 10.16 12.74 3.58
C THR A 127 9.48 13.02 2.24
N PRO A 128 8.72 14.11 2.08
CA PRO A 128 7.76 14.26 0.98
C PRO A 128 8.39 14.58 -0.38
N PHE A 129 9.73 14.58 -0.49
CA PHE A 129 10.42 14.97 -1.70
C PHE A 129 11.18 13.80 -2.32
N PRO A 130 10.89 13.45 -3.59
CA PRO A 130 11.66 12.46 -4.33
C PRO A 130 13.14 12.81 -4.33
N THR A 131 13.97 11.87 -3.92
CA THR A 131 15.42 12.03 -3.98
C THR A 131 15.92 11.72 -5.40
N PRO A 132 17.06 12.31 -5.85
CA PRO A 132 17.65 11.97 -7.15
C PRO A 132 17.90 10.46 -7.34
N VAL A 133 18.26 9.76 -6.25
CA VAL A 133 18.43 8.31 -6.27
C VAL A 133 17.10 7.58 -6.47
N PHE A 134 16.01 8.03 -5.83
CA PHE A 134 14.68 7.45 -6.04
C PHE A 134 14.19 7.63 -7.49
N PHE A 135 14.38 8.81 -8.08
CA PHE A 135 14.03 9.04 -9.49
C PHE A 135 14.82 8.11 -10.43
N SER A 136 16.11 7.95 -10.17
CA SER A 136 16.96 7.04 -10.94
C SER A 136 16.53 5.57 -10.77
N PHE A 137 16.13 5.19 -9.57
CA PHE A 137 15.61 3.87 -9.23
C PHE A 137 14.29 3.59 -9.96
N LEU A 138 13.29 4.48 -9.87
CA LEU A 138 12.02 4.31 -10.58
C LEU A 138 12.24 4.24 -12.10
N SER A 139 13.11 5.10 -12.64
CA SER A 139 13.46 5.06 -14.07
C SER A 139 14.08 3.72 -14.47
N PHE A 140 14.92 3.15 -13.61
CA PHE A 140 15.49 1.82 -13.84
C PHE A 140 14.40 0.73 -13.82
N VAL A 141 13.53 0.71 -12.81
CA VAL A 141 12.44 -0.27 -12.68
C VAL A 141 11.51 -0.18 -13.91
N GLU A 142 11.15 1.03 -14.31
CA GLU A 142 10.30 1.28 -15.49
C GLU A 142 10.98 0.82 -16.79
N SER A 143 12.30 1.06 -16.95
CA SER A 143 13.05 0.58 -18.11
C SER A 143 13.07 -0.96 -18.23
N ARG A 144 12.76 -1.67 -17.13
CA ARG A 144 12.69 -3.14 -17.05
C ARG A 144 11.27 -3.68 -17.02
N ARG A 145 10.24 -2.83 -17.19
CA ARG A 145 8.82 -3.20 -17.19
C ARG A 145 8.53 -4.51 -17.92
N GLN A 146 8.89 -4.58 -19.20
CA GLN A 146 8.60 -5.78 -20.03
C GLN A 146 9.24 -7.05 -19.45
N SER A 147 10.44 -6.96 -18.89
CA SER A 147 11.12 -8.11 -18.27
C SER A 147 10.48 -8.49 -16.93
N ILE A 148 10.07 -7.51 -16.13
CA ILE A 148 9.38 -7.71 -14.85
C ILE A 148 8.02 -8.37 -15.12
N GLU A 149 7.23 -7.84 -16.04
CA GLU A 149 5.91 -8.39 -16.41
C GLU A 149 6.03 -9.82 -16.98
N ALA A 150 7.01 -10.06 -17.85
CA ALA A 150 7.19 -11.37 -18.49
C ALA A 150 7.81 -12.44 -17.59
N THR A 151 8.44 -12.08 -16.46
CA THR A 151 9.22 -13.02 -15.63
C THR A 151 8.78 -13.06 -14.17
N VAL A 152 8.57 -11.89 -13.58
CA VAL A 152 8.27 -11.73 -12.14
C VAL A 152 6.76 -11.75 -11.92
N LEU A 153 6.00 -10.98 -12.70
CA LEU A 153 4.53 -10.88 -12.59
C LEU A 153 3.84 -12.01 -13.36
N GLN A 154 4.30 -13.23 -13.11
CA GLN A 154 3.78 -14.46 -13.67
C GLN A 154 3.42 -15.41 -12.52
N SER A 155 2.14 -15.79 -12.46
CA SER A 155 1.65 -16.82 -11.57
C SER A 155 1.82 -18.20 -12.21
N ALA A 156 1.50 -19.25 -11.44
CA ALA A 156 1.43 -20.62 -11.98
C ALA A 156 0.38 -20.77 -13.08
N GLY A 157 -0.62 -19.87 -13.15
CA GLY A 157 -1.69 -19.86 -14.14
C GLY A 157 -1.45 -18.97 -15.36
N GLY A 158 -0.34 -18.20 -15.40
CA GLY A 158 -0.05 -17.23 -16.47
C GLY A 158 0.25 -15.84 -15.93
N PRO A 159 0.06 -14.76 -16.72
CA PRO A 159 0.28 -13.40 -16.24
C PRO A 159 -0.54 -13.11 -14.99
N SER A 160 0.11 -12.49 -13.99
CA SER A 160 -0.54 -12.14 -12.73
C SER A 160 -1.62 -11.10 -12.95
N THR A 161 -2.79 -11.35 -12.35
CA THR A 161 -3.90 -10.38 -12.30
C THR A 161 -3.97 -9.68 -10.95
N ALA A 162 -3.50 -10.34 -9.89
CA ALA A 162 -3.45 -9.76 -8.55
C ALA A 162 -2.36 -8.69 -8.41
N TYR A 163 -1.20 -8.91 -9.03
CA TYR A 163 0.00 -8.12 -8.83
C TYR A 163 0.43 -7.46 -10.14
N THR A 164 0.14 -6.17 -10.27
CA THR A 164 0.39 -5.38 -11.48
C THR A 164 1.64 -4.51 -11.33
N MET A 165 2.23 -4.14 -12.46
CA MET A 165 3.37 -3.22 -12.49
C MET A 165 2.97 -1.82 -12.02
N GLU A 166 1.74 -1.38 -12.31
CA GLU A 166 1.23 -0.09 -11.86
C GLU A 166 1.02 -0.04 -10.36
N GLY A 167 0.46 -1.11 -9.77
CA GLY A 167 0.35 -1.25 -8.33
C GLY A 167 1.73 -1.23 -7.66
N LEU A 168 2.72 -1.88 -8.27
CA LEU A 168 4.09 -1.93 -7.76
C LEU A 168 4.74 -0.54 -7.74
N MET A 169 4.63 0.20 -8.84
CA MET A 169 5.20 1.55 -8.97
C MET A 169 4.52 2.55 -8.03
N SER A 170 3.19 2.46 -7.89
CA SER A 170 2.43 3.30 -6.94
C SER A 170 2.84 3.02 -5.49
N ALA A 171 2.92 1.75 -5.11
CA ALA A 171 3.34 1.37 -3.77
C ALA A 171 4.79 1.79 -3.44
N LEU A 172 5.71 1.74 -4.42
CA LEU A 172 7.08 2.23 -4.28
C LEU A 172 7.11 3.74 -3.97
N ASP A 173 6.33 4.55 -4.68
CA ASP A 173 6.22 5.99 -4.41
C ASP A 173 5.72 6.27 -2.99
N ILE A 174 4.68 5.55 -2.56
CA ILE A 174 4.10 5.71 -1.22
C ILE A 174 5.10 5.28 -0.14
N VAL A 175 5.72 4.10 -0.25
CA VAL A 175 6.60 3.60 0.81
C VAL A 175 7.91 4.38 0.92
N VAL A 176 8.38 5.02 -0.16
CA VAL A 176 9.59 5.83 -0.10
C VAL A 176 9.29 7.25 0.39
N ASN A 177 8.18 7.86 -0.04
CA ASN A 177 7.92 9.28 0.22
C ASN A 177 6.94 9.55 1.38
N GLN A 178 6.05 8.59 1.70
CA GLN A 178 4.93 8.79 2.64
C GLN A 178 5.04 7.97 3.93
N PHE A 179 5.93 6.99 4.00
CA PHE A 179 6.19 6.28 5.25
C PHE A 179 7.06 7.11 6.19
N PRO A 180 7.08 6.80 7.50
CA PRO A 180 8.05 7.37 8.42
C PRO A 180 9.48 7.24 7.86
N SER A 181 10.30 8.29 8.01
CA SER A 181 11.63 8.36 7.37
C SER A 181 12.58 7.21 7.74
N ASP A 182 12.39 6.57 8.89
CA ASP A 182 13.15 5.42 9.39
C ASP A 182 12.49 4.06 9.06
N LYS A 183 11.47 4.08 8.20
CA LYS A 183 10.68 2.93 7.74
C LYS A 183 10.46 2.96 6.22
N THR A 184 11.12 3.86 5.50
CA THR A 184 11.04 3.93 4.05
C THR A 184 11.80 2.76 3.44
N PHE A 185 11.28 2.20 2.34
CA PHE A 185 11.97 1.15 1.60
C PHE A 185 13.30 1.66 1.04
N TYR A 186 14.37 0.89 1.22
CA TYR A 186 15.70 1.32 0.78
C TYR A 186 15.87 1.19 -0.74
N VAL A 187 16.05 2.33 -1.41
CA VAL A 187 16.26 2.44 -2.87
C VAL A 187 17.67 2.88 -3.27
N GLY A 188 18.58 3.02 -2.29
CA GLY A 188 19.96 3.46 -2.48
C GLY A 188 20.31 4.80 -1.82
N GLU A 189 21.60 5.06 -1.68
CA GLU A 189 22.14 6.33 -1.18
C GLU A 189 22.28 7.42 -2.27
N ASN A 190 22.12 8.69 -1.87
CA ASN A 190 22.28 9.83 -2.77
C ASN A 190 23.75 10.09 -3.13
N GLY A 191 24.02 10.35 -4.41
CA GLY A 191 25.33 10.85 -4.86
C GLY A 191 26.36 9.76 -5.18
N GLU A 192 26.06 8.49 -4.91
CA GLU A 192 26.93 7.37 -5.26
C GLU A 192 26.29 6.45 -6.31
N PHE A 193 26.99 6.21 -7.42
CA PHE A 193 26.55 5.24 -8.43
C PHE A 193 26.45 3.80 -7.86
N ALA A 194 27.16 3.52 -6.77
CA ALA A 194 27.04 2.27 -6.02
C ALA A 194 25.69 2.16 -5.29
N GLY A 195 25.16 3.26 -4.75
CA GLY A 195 23.89 3.30 -4.01
C GLY A 195 22.71 2.73 -4.80
N LEU A 196 22.57 3.13 -6.08
CA LEU A 196 21.52 2.58 -6.95
C LEU A 196 21.63 1.06 -7.14
N ARG A 197 22.84 0.50 -7.17
CA ARG A 197 23.03 -0.96 -7.32
C ARG A 197 22.53 -1.71 -6.10
N TYR A 198 22.79 -1.20 -4.91
CA TYR A 198 22.29 -1.77 -3.65
C TYR A 198 20.77 -1.66 -3.54
N GLY A 199 20.18 -0.52 -3.93
CA GLY A 199 18.74 -0.37 -4.01
C GLY A 199 18.09 -1.39 -4.96
N VAL A 200 18.67 -1.58 -6.14
CA VAL A 200 18.20 -2.60 -7.11
C VAL A 200 18.38 -4.03 -6.58
N ALA A 201 19.47 -4.32 -5.85
CA ALA A 201 19.68 -5.62 -5.22
C ALA A 201 18.63 -5.91 -4.13
N ASN A 202 18.37 -4.93 -3.25
CA ASN A 202 17.31 -5.01 -2.23
C ASN A 202 15.94 -5.25 -2.86
N PHE A 203 15.62 -4.50 -3.91
CA PHE A 203 14.38 -4.66 -4.66
C PHE A 203 14.25 -6.02 -5.35
N ALA A 204 15.33 -6.54 -5.92
CA ALA A 204 15.33 -7.89 -6.50
C ALA A 204 15.11 -8.96 -5.43
N ALA A 205 15.67 -8.80 -4.23
CA ALA A 205 15.45 -9.69 -3.10
C ALA A 205 13.99 -9.63 -2.63
N PHE A 206 13.42 -8.43 -2.48
CA PHE A 206 12.00 -8.23 -2.19
C PHE A 206 11.10 -8.92 -3.22
N LEU A 207 11.33 -8.68 -4.52
CA LEU A 207 10.55 -9.30 -5.59
C LEU A 207 10.68 -10.83 -5.59
N SER A 208 11.85 -11.36 -5.26
CA SER A 208 12.06 -12.81 -5.15
C SER A 208 11.22 -13.42 -4.01
N GLN A 209 11.14 -12.74 -2.88
CA GLN A 209 10.26 -13.16 -1.78
C GLN A 209 8.79 -13.03 -2.17
N ALA A 210 8.40 -11.92 -2.81
CA ALA A 210 7.03 -11.71 -3.27
C ALA A 210 6.58 -12.77 -4.30
N MET A 211 7.49 -13.19 -5.18
CA MET A 211 7.25 -14.29 -6.09
C MET A 211 6.95 -15.60 -5.37
N SER A 212 7.70 -15.91 -4.31
CA SER A 212 7.53 -17.16 -3.55
C SER A 212 6.22 -17.20 -2.79
N GLU A 213 5.81 -16.08 -2.19
CA GLU A 213 4.69 -16.03 -1.25
C GLU A 213 3.36 -15.69 -1.93
N GLY A 214 3.29 -14.57 -2.65
CA GLY A 214 2.03 -14.05 -3.21
C GLY A 214 1.87 -14.30 -4.71
N ILE A 215 2.84 -13.87 -5.52
CA ILE A 215 2.65 -13.75 -6.98
C ILE A 215 2.49 -15.12 -7.65
N ARG A 216 3.26 -16.13 -7.23
CA ARG A 216 3.16 -17.49 -7.80
C ARG A 216 1.74 -18.05 -7.71
N MET A 217 1.04 -17.75 -6.63
CA MET A 217 -0.32 -18.24 -6.38
C MET A 217 -1.40 -17.30 -6.94
N ASP A 218 -1.02 -16.12 -7.43
CA ASP A 218 -1.90 -15.01 -7.82
C ASP A 218 -2.97 -14.66 -6.76
N SER A 219 -2.67 -14.89 -5.49
CA SER A 219 -3.59 -14.70 -4.38
C SER A 219 -3.18 -13.51 -3.53
N CYS A 220 -4.16 -12.69 -3.14
CA CYS A 220 -4.01 -11.68 -2.11
C CYS A 220 -4.11 -12.29 -0.72
N ASP A 221 -5.13 -13.12 -0.47
CA ASP A 221 -5.36 -13.71 0.85
C ASP A 221 -4.63 -15.03 1.06
N GLU A 222 -4.31 -15.31 2.34
CA GLU A 222 -3.89 -16.62 2.79
C GLU A 222 -5.00 -17.65 2.62
N TRP A 223 -4.65 -18.82 2.11
CA TRP A 223 -5.57 -19.95 2.00
C TRP A 223 -5.57 -20.79 3.28
N ASN A 224 -6.69 -21.46 3.55
CA ASN A 224 -6.77 -22.46 4.61
C ASN A 224 -6.09 -23.77 4.19
N THR A 225 -4.88 -24.02 4.67
CA THR A 225 -4.04 -25.16 4.26
C THR A 225 -3.50 -25.98 5.43
N ASP A 226 -3.70 -25.56 6.69
CA ASP A 226 -3.28 -26.30 7.89
C ASP A 226 -4.33 -27.34 8.29
N TYR A 227 -4.09 -28.62 7.98
CA TYR A 227 -5.01 -29.70 8.32
C TYR A 227 -4.56 -30.52 9.52
N ILE A 228 -5.53 -31.17 10.17
CA ILE A 228 -5.31 -32.19 11.18
C ILE A 228 -5.76 -33.52 10.59
N PHE A 229 -4.85 -34.51 10.57
CA PHE A 229 -5.19 -35.86 10.13
C PHE A 229 -5.87 -36.62 11.29
N GLN A 230 -7.15 -36.93 11.13
CA GLN A 230 -7.96 -37.62 12.14
C GLN A 230 -8.99 -38.51 11.44
N ASP A 231 -9.28 -39.68 12.03
CA ASP A 231 -10.26 -40.65 11.47
C ASP A 231 -9.97 -41.06 10.02
N ASN A 232 -8.67 -41.11 9.65
CA ASN A 232 -8.18 -41.37 8.29
C ASN A 232 -8.60 -40.34 7.23
N THR A 233 -8.96 -39.12 7.63
CA THR A 233 -9.24 -38.00 6.71
C THR A 233 -8.47 -36.73 7.13
N GLU A 234 -8.22 -35.86 6.14
CA GLU A 234 -7.66 -34.53 6.35
C GLU A 234 -8.80 -33.55 6.67
N LYS A 235 -8.76 -32.98 7.87
CA LYS A 235 -9.76 -32.02 8.34
C LYS A 235 -9.12 -30.65 8.48
N PHE A 236 -9.71 -29.65 7.86
CA PHE A 236 -9.22 -28.27 7.84
C PHE A 236 -10.08 -27.42 8.80
N PRO A 237 -9.61 -27.12 10.03
CA PRO A 237 -10.35 -26.27 10.95
C PRO A 237 -10.73 -24.93 10.32
N LEU A 238 -11.97 -24.48 10.47
CA LEU A 238 -12.35 -23.13 10.02
C LEU A 238 -11.77 -22.04 10.96
N SER A 239 -11.47 -22.42 12.20
CA SER A 239 -10.73 -21.60 13.17
C SER A 239 -9.28 -21.31 12.75
N ASN A 240 -8.80 -21.85 11.64
CA ASN A 240 -7.53 -21.48 11.03
C ASN A 240 -7.45 -20.00 10.63
N ALA A 241 -8.60 -19.31 10.52
CA ALA A 241 -8.61 -17.85 10.42
C ALA A 241 -7.89 -17.17 11.59
N CYS A 242 -7.89 -17.77 12.79
CA CYS A 242 -7.15 -17.26 13.95
C CYS A 242 -5.65 -17.52 13.89
N GLY A 243 -5.19 -18.37 12.96
CA GLY A 243 -3.84 -18.87 12.98
C GLY A 243 -3.68 -20.23 12.32
N GLN A 244 -2.63 -20.36 11.52
CA GLN A 244 -2.21 -21.60 10.86
C GLN A 244 -0.78 -21.95 11.24
N TYR A 245 -0.43 -23.24 11.20
CA TYR A 245 0.93 -23.74 11.44
C TYR A 245 1.51 -23.28 12.79
N LYS A 246 0.66 -23.29 13.83
CA LYS A 246 0.97 -22.84 15.20
C LYS A 246 1.30 -21.34 15.35
N ARG A 247 1.03 -20.52 14.34
CA ARG A 247 1.04 -19.06 14.48
C ARG A 247 -0.32 -18.58 14.98
N ALA A 248 -0.34 -17.64 15.92
CA ALA A 248 -1.56 -17.07 16.50
C ALA A 248 -1.68 -15.60 16.08
N TYR A 249 -2.48 -15.31 15.05
CA TYR A 249 -2.49 -13.99 14.39
C TYR A 249 -2.98 -12.86 15.30
N ASP A 250 -3.89 -13.18 16.24
CA ASP A 250 -4.40 -12.25 17.25
C ASP A 250 -3.37 -11.92 18.35
N LEU A 251 -2.28 -12.70 18.44
CA LEU A 251 -1.17 -12.50 19.37
C LEU A 251 0.07 -11.89 18.70
N GLU A 252 0.05 -11.69 17.38
CA GLU A 252 1.13 -11.02 16.64
C GLU A 252 1.07 -9.50 16.84
N ILE A 253 1.51 -9.05 18.01
CA ILE A 253 1.55 -7.66 18.46
C ILE A 253 2.88 -6.98 18.13
N CYS A 254 2.92 -5.65 18.17
CA CYS A 254 4.13 -4.90 17.84
C CYS A 254 5.16 -4.91 18.99
N LYS A 255 6.38 -4.47 18.65
CA LYS A 255 7.40 -4.14 19.66
C LYS A 255 6.87 -2.99 20.52
N SER A 256 7.24 -2.99 21.80
CA SER A 256 6.81 -1.96 22.76
C SER A 256 7.22 -0.53 22.41
N THR A 257 8.22 -0.36 21.54
CA THR A 257 8.67 0.94 21.04
C THR A 257 7.74 1.52 19.95
N GLU A 258 6.95 0.66 19.31
CA GLU A 258 6.00 1.01 18.25
C GLU A 258 4.67 0.26 18.48
N PRO A 259 3.95 0.50 19.59
CA PRO A 259 2.77 -0.28 20.00
C PRO A 259 1.55 0.13 19.15
N PHE A 260 1.63 -0.14 17.85
CA PHE A 260 0.65 0.26 16.84
C PHE A 260 -0.27 -0.88 16.46
N GLU A 261 -0.26 -2.02 17.15
CA GLU A 261 -1.14 -3.14 16.83
C GLU A 261 -2.62 -2.77 16.92
N CYS A 262 -3.42 -3.25 15.96
CA CYS A 262 -4.86 -3.06 15.99
C CYS A 262 -5.49 -3.68 17.24
N PRO A 263 -6.56 -3.13 17.83
CA PRO A 263 -7.30 -3.79 18.92
C PRO A 263 -7.96 -5.09 18.44
N ILE A 264 -8.23 -6.03 19.35
CA ILE A 264 -9.07 -7.19 19.04
C ILE A 264 -10.52 -6.73 19.04
N ASP A 265 -11.15 -6.75 17.88
CA ASP A 265 -12.59 -6.61 17.73
C ASP A 265 -13.21 -8.00 17.53
N ARG A 266 -14.05 -8.42 18.48
CA ARG A 266 -14.73 -9.72 18.43
C ARG A 266 -16.01 -9.67 17.61
N ASP A 267 -16.49 -8.48 17.29
CA ASP A 267 -17.71 -8.25 16.51
C ASP A 267 -17.39 -8.02 15.02
N MET A 268 -16.11 -7.93 14.65
CA MET A 268 -15.67 -7.80 13.27
C MET A 268 -16.06 -9.03 12.44
N GLU A 269 -16.62 -8.77 11.26
CA GLU A 269 -17.01 -9.77 10.28
C GLU A 269 -16.31 -9.49 8.95
N VAL A 270 -15.47 -10.43 8.52
CA VAL A 270 -14.68 -10.34 7.29
C VAL A 270 -14.58 -11.73 6.68
N THR A 271 -14.64 -11.81 5.36
CA THR A 271 -14.33 -13.02 4.60
C THR A 271 -13.28 -12.68 3.55
N ALA A 272 -12.22 -13.48 3.48
CA ALA A 272 -11.18 -13.37 2.47
C ALA A 272 -11.79 -13.45 1.06
N VAL A 273 -11.29 -12.63 0.14
CA VAL A 273 -11.71 -12.69 -1.27
C VAL A 273 -11.16 -13.94 -1.93
N ASP A 274 -9.91 -14.27 -1.63
CA ASP A 274 -9.22 -15.39 -2.28
C ASP A 274 -9.25 -16.67 -1.43
N TYR A 275 -9.35 -17.80 -2.13
CA TYR A 275 -9.22 -19.14 -1.55
C TYR A 275 -8.67 -20.11 -2.61
N ASN A 276 -8.29 -21.31 -2.20
CA ASN A 276 -7.72 -22.29 -3.12
C ASN A 276 -8.78 -22.93 -4.01
N GLN A 277 -9.10 -22.28 -5.14
CA GLN A 277 -10.07 -22.79 -6.13
C GLN A 277 -9.61 -24.08 -6.82
N ASN A 278 -8.31 -24.38 -6.80
CA ASN A 278 -7.71 -25.55 -7.43
C ASN A 278 -7.14 -26.51 -6.39
N PHE A 279 -7.81 -26.66 -5.25
CA PHE A 279 -7.32 -27.44 -4.12
C PHE A 279 -7.01 -28.89 -4.49
N MET A 280 -8.00 -29.61 -5.04
CA MET A 280 -7.82 -30.97 -5.55
C MET A 280 -8.83 -31.23 -6.68
N PRO A 281 -8.48 -31.97 -7.75
CA PRO A 281 -9.42 -32.26 -8.84
C PRO A 281 -10.73 -32.88 -8.32
N GLY A 282 -11.85 -32.22 -8.62
CA GLY A 282 -13.19 -32.68 -8.26
C GLY A 282 -13.61 -32.43 -6.80
N LYS A 283 -12.87 -31.62 -6.04
CA LYS A 283 -13.23 -31.18 -4.70
C LYS A 283 -13.44 -29.67 -4.64
N THR A 284 -14.31 -29.23 -3.75
CA THR A 284 -14.55 -27.81 -3.49
C THR A 284 -13.36 -27.18 -2.77
N GLY A 285 -12.74 -27.93 -1.85
CA GLY A 285 -11.63 -27.44 -1.02
C GLY A 285 -12.13 -26.64 0.20
N PRO A 286 -11.22 -26.33 1.15
CA PRO A 286 -11.55 -25.49 2.29
C PRO A 286 -12.08 -24.12 1.83
N PRO A 287 -13.13 -23.58 2.48
CA PRO A 287 -13.64 -22.26 2.14
C PRO A 287 -12.61 -21.16 2.47
N ALA A 288 -12.84 -19.97 1.91
CA ALA A 288 -12.11 -18.76 2.27
C ALA A 288 -12.08 -18.54 3.78
N LEU A 289 -10.96 -18.03 4.28
CA LEU A 289 -10.85 -17.67 5.70
C LEU A 289 -11.90 -16.61 6.03
N SER A 290 -12.56 -16.77 7.17
CA SER A 290 -13.56 -15.82 7.63
C SER A 290 -13.52 -15.67 9.14
N CYS A 291 -13.86 -14.47 9.60
CA CYS A 291 -14.11 -14.14 10.98
C CYS A 291 -15.52 -13.56 11.12
N LYS A 292 -16.13 -13.77 12.27
CA LYS A 292 -17.47 -13.26 12.60
C LYS A 292 -17.67 -13.28 14.11
N PRO A 293 -18.67 -12.54 14.64
CA PRO A 293 -19.05 -12.62 16.03
C PRO A 293 -19.32 -14.06 16.51
N TYR A 294 -19.05 -14.32 17.79
CA TYR A 294 -19.34 -15.60 18.41
C TYR A 294 -20.50 -15.46 19.40
N ASP A 295 -21.59 -16.19 19.15
CA ASP A 295 -22.82 -16.15 19.94
C ASP A 295 -22.77 -16.96 21.26
N GLY A 296 -21.63 -17.61 21.55
CA GLY A 296 -21.43 -18.45 22.74
C GLY A 296 -21.90 -19.89 22.60
N SER A 297 -22.46 -20.29 21.45
CA SER A 297 -23.04 -21.62 21.23
C SER A 297 -22.65 -22.30 19.92
N SER A 298 -22.26 -21.54 18.89
CA SER A 298 -21.90 -22.07 17.56
C SER A 298 -20.40 -22.33 17.40
N PHE A 299 -19.99 -23.56 17.09
CA PHE A 299 -18.61 -23.83 16.68
C PHE A 299 -18.36 -23.40 15.24
N SER A 300 -17.13 -22.98 14.92
CA SER A 300 -16.77 -22.72 13.52
C SER A 300 -16.71 -24.00 12.69
N GLY A 301 -16.42 -25.15 13.31
CA GLY A 301 -16.33 -26.42 12.59
C GLY A 301 -15.05 -26.59 11.77
N PHE A 302 -15.11 -27.50 10.82
CA PHE A 302 -14.02 -27.83 9.90
C PHE A 302 -14.56 -28.24 8.53
N TYR A 303 -13.71 -28.15 7.51
CA TYR A 303 -13.93 -28.77 6.22
C TYR A 303 -13.31 -30.18 6.20
N ASP A 304 -14.11 -31.20 5.85
CA ASP A 304 -13.65 -32.59 5.70
C ASP A 304 -13.30 -32.87 4.24
N LEU A 305 -12.04 -33.20 3.97
CA LEU A 305 -11.59 -33.44 2.60
C LEU A 305 -12.23 -34.71 1.99
N PHE A 306 -12.42 -35.75 2.78
CA PHE A 306 -12.93 -37.03 2.27
C PHE A 306 -14.37 -36.87 1.80
N ASP A 307 -15.21 -36.25 2.62
CA ASP A 307 -16.64 -36.05 2.32
C ASP A 307 -16.92 -34.78 1.48
N ASP A 308 -15.96 -33.85 1.33
CA ASP A 308 -16.12 -32.55 0.66
C ASP A 308 -17.26 -31.70 1.26
N VAL A 309 -17.33 -31.65 2.60
CA VAL A 309 -18.39 -30.94 3.33
C VAL A 309 -17.83 -30.12 4.48
N ILE A 310 -18.56 -29.06 4.86
CA ILE A 310 -18.33 -28.32 6.09
C ILE A 310 -19.14 -28.97 7.21
N VAL A 311 -18.47 -29.29 8.31
CA VAL A 311 -19.06 -29.91 9.50
C VAL A 311 -19.02 -28.91 10.66
N GLU A 312 -20.19 -28.37 11.01
CA GLU A 312 -20.39 -27.44 12.13
C GLU A 312 -20.38 -28.17 13.48
N SER A 313 -19.19 -28.52 13.97
CA SER A 313 -19.01 -29.20 15.25
C SER A 313 -17.82 -28.66 16.02
N ALA A 314 -17.69 -29.04 17.29
CA ALA A 314 -16.54 -28.67 18.11
C ALA A 314 -15.25 -29.25 17.50
N TYR A 315 -14.49 -28.38 16.84
CA TYR A 315 -13.23 -28.74 16.21
C TYR A 315 -12.24 -27.60 16.36
N SER A 316 -11.05 -27.91 16.88
CA SER A 316 -10.04 -26.90 17.16
C SER A 316 -8.95 -26.87 16.12
N ASN A 317 -8.41 -25.68 15.82
CA ASN A 317 -7.13 -25.59 15.11
C ASN A 317 -5.95 -26.07 15.97
N SER A 318 -4.75 -26.02 15.40
CA SER A 318 -3.48 -26.40 16.06
C SER A 318 -3.17 -25.61 17.34
N LEU A 319 -3.90 -24.52 17.62
CA LEU A 319 -3.80 -23.69 18.82
C LEU A 319 -4.93 -23.91 19.84
N GLY A 320 -5.87 -24.83 19.58
CA GLY A 320 -7.01 -25.07 20.45
C GLY A 320 -8.19 -24.10 20.27
N ARG A 321 -8.17 -23.22 19.25
CA ARG A 321 -9.28 -22.30 18.95
C ARG A 321 -10.41 -23.05 18.26
N THR A 322 -11.67 -22.82 18.67
CA THR A 322 -12.87 -23.48 18.14
C THR A 322 -13.91 -22.50 17.56
N ASN A 323 -13.58 -21.20 17.54
CA ASN A 323 -14.38 -20.13 16.96
C ASN A 323 -13.45 -19.10 16.31
N VAL A 324 -14.04 -18.22 15.49
CA VAL A 324 -13.33 -17.24 14.66
C VAL A 324 -13.53 -15.77 15.12
N ALA A 325 -14.09 -15.55 16.31
CA ALA A 325 -14.26 -14.18 16.81
C ALA A 325 -12.90 -13.56 17.16
N GLY A 326 -12.65 -12.36 16.63
CA GLY A 326 -11.38 -11.65 16.79
C GLY A 326 -10.24 -12.14 15.88
N CYS A 327 -10.54 -12.92 14.85
CA CYS A 327 -9.56 -13.65 14.03
C CYS A 327 -9.39 -13.13 12.60
N CYS A 328 -9.63 -11.85 12.34
CA CYS A 328 -9.62 -11.28 10.98
C CYS A 328 -8.22 -10.97 10.42
N TRP A 329 -7.17 -11.55 11.02
CA TRP A 329 -5.78 -11.11 10.92
C TRP A 329 -4.89 -12.05 10.11
N TRP A 330 -5.47 -12.87 9.24
CA TRP A 330 -4.71 -13.72 8.30
C TRP A 330 -3.88 -12.88 7.33
N LYS A 331 -2.95 -13.54 6.65
CA LYS A 331 -1.97 -12.90 5.81
C LYS A 331 -2.58 -12.37 4.51
N ARG A 332 -2.10 -11.21 4.05
CA ARG A 332 -2.53 -10.54 2.83
C ARG A 332 -1.35 -9.97 2.04
N GLY A 333 -1.53 -9.83 0.73
CA GLY A 333 -0.64 -9.12 -0.18
C GLY A 333 0.67 -9.86 -0.52
N ALA A 334 1.61 -9.11 -1.09
CA ALA A 334 2.73 -9.66 -1.85
C ALA A 334 3.65 -10.59 -1.05
N LEU A 335 3.86 -10.31 0.24
CA LEU A 335 4.70 -11.13 1.13
C LEU A 335 3.88 -12.01 2.08
N MET A 336 2.56 -12.14 1.87
CA MET A 336 1.67 -12.78 2.83
C MET A 336 1.89 -12.20 4.23
N THR A 337 1.68 -10.90 4.37
CA THR A 337 1.87 -10.20 5.63
C THR A 337 0.58 -10.22 6.44
N GLY A 338 0.64 -10.64 7.70
CA GLY A 338 -0.53 -10.76 8.58
C GLY A 338 -0.24 -10.33 10.01
N GLY A 339 -1.21 -10.60 10.89
CA GLY A 339 -1.13 -10.24 12.30
C GLY A 339 -1.50 -8.79 12.60
N ARG A 340 -1.98 -8.57 13.83
CA ARG A 340 -2.50 -7.25 14.28
C ARG A 340 -1.47 -6.13 14.17
N CYS A 341 -0.19 -6.43 14.37
CA CYS A 341 0.86 -5.43 14.26
C CYS A 341 1.00 -4.86 12.84
N ALA A 342 0.97 -5.71 11.81
CA ALA A 342 1.21 -5.26 10.45
C ALA A 342 0.09 -4.32 9.96
N PHE A 343 -1.18 -4.72 10.15
CA PHE A 343 -2.33 -3.89 9.78
C PHE A 343 -2.39 -2.61 10.59
N GLY A 344 -2.03 -2.68 11.88
CA GLY A 344 -1.99 -1.52 12.75
C GLY A 344 -0.90 -0.51 12.37
N LYS A 345 0.31 -0.99 12.02
CA LYS A 345 1.36 -0.14 11.42
C LYS A 345 0.90 0.50 10.13
N LEU A 346 0.24 -0.25 9.24
CA LEU A 346 -0.29 0.29 7.99
C LEU A 346 -1.32 1.41 8.27
N ASN A 347 -2.22 1.19 9.23
CA ASN A 347 -3.20 2.20 9.65
C ASN A 347 -2.54 3.46 10.24
N LYS A 348 -1.51 3.27 11.07
CA LYS A 348 -0.77 4.35 11.73
C LYS A 348 0.07 5.18 10.77
N TYR A 349 0.60 4.55 9.72
CA TYR A 349 1.53 5.20 8.80
C TYR A 349 0.80 5.90 7.67
N VAL A 350 -0.24 5.27 7.10
CA VAL A 350 -0.88 5.75 5.87
C VAL A 350 -2.41 5.61 5.85
N GLY A 351 -3.02 4.89 6.78
CA GLY A 351 -4.47 4.69 6.85
C GLY A 351 -5.26 5.81 7.53
N LYS A 352 -6.49 5.50 7.92
CA LYS A 352 -7.40 6.43 8.59
C LYS A 352 -6.81 7.01 9.87
N GLU A 353 -6.13 6.20 10.67
CA GLU A 353 -5.48 6.71 11.89
C GLU A 353 -4.36 7.72 11.57
N ALA A 354 -3.60 7.50 10.50
CA ALA A 354 -2.58 8.45 10.04
C ALA A 354 -3.22 9.79 9.63
N ALA A 355 -4.37 9.76 8.96
CA ALA A 355 -5.13 10.95 8.60
C ALA A 355 -5.65 11.71 9.83
N ASP A 356 -6.28 10.99 10.75
CA ASP A 356 -6.95 11.56 11.92
C ASP A 356 -5.96 12.10 12.96
N SER A 357 -4.84 11.40 13.18
CA SER A 357 -3.89 11.74 14.26
C SER A 357 -2.65 12.51 13.80
N ARG A 358 -2.16 12.25 12.59
CA ARG A 358 -0.89 12.83 12.08
C ARG A 358 -1.11 13.76 10.89
N GLY A 359 -2.31 13.69 10.33
CA GLY A 359 -2.65 14.45 9.16
C GLY A 359 -1.91 14.00 7.90
N ILE A 360 -1.73 12.69 7.76
CA ILE A 360 -1.17 12.05 6.56
C ILE A 360 -2.35 11.39 5.85
N TYR A 361 -2.83 11.95 4.73
CA TYR A 361 -4.05 11.43 4.07
C TYR A 361 -3.73 10.53 2.88
N VAL A 362 -2.93 9.48 3.01
CA VAL A 362 -2.70 8.57 1.87
C VAL A 362 -3.94 7.70 1.63
N TYR A 363 -4.44 7.04 2.68
CA TYR A 363 -5.68 6.25 2.67
C TYR A 363 -6.62 6.71 3.79
N PRO A 364 -7.13 7.96 3.76
CA PRO A 364 -7.89 8.54 4.87
C PRO A 364 -9.26 7.86 5.11
N ASP A 365 -9.75 7.18 4.08
CA ASP A 365 -11.03 6.46 4.04
C ASP A 365 -10.89 4.98 4.43
N ILE A 366 -9.67 4.46 4.61
CA ILE A 366 -9.43 3.05 4.94
C ILE A 366 -8.92 2.95 6.38
N ASP A 367 -9.75 2.36 7.25
CA ASP A 367 -9.29 1.89 8.56
C ASP A 367 -8.89 0.41 8.46
N PHE A 368 -7.58 0.16 8.35
CA PHE A 368 -7.06 -1.21 8.22
C PHE A 368 -7.27 -2.05 9.49
N CYS A 369 -7.62 -1.44 10.63
CA CYS A 369 -7.94 -2.16 11.85
C CYS A 369 -9.39 -2.61 11.93
N SER A 370 -10.31 -1.95 11.24
CA SER A 370 -11.72 -2.40 11.16
C SER A 370 -12.05 -3.08 9.83
N ASN A 371 -11.27 -2.81 8.78
CA ASN A 371 -11.40 -3.43 7.47
C ASN A 371 -10.03 -3.83 6.90
N PRO A 372 -9.39 -4.89 7.44
CA PRO A 372 -8.14 -5.40 6.89
C PRO A 372 -8.29 -5.96 5.47
N GLU A 373 -9.51 -6.32 5.05
CA GLU A 373 -9.81 -6.85 3.71
C GLU A 373 -9.69 -5.82 2.60
N ALA A 374 -9.69 -4.52 2.94
CA ALA A 374 -9.45 -3.43 2.01
C ALA A 374 -8.16 -3.64 1.17
N ILE A 375 -7.17 -4.38 1.70
CA ILE A 375 -5.97 -4.71 0.94
C ILE A 375 -6.30 -5.55 -0.31
N CYS A 376 -7.29 -6.44 -0.22
CA CYS A 376 -7.65 -7.41 -1.25
C CYS A 376 -8.91 -7.01 -2.07
N ASP A 377 -9.83 -6.22 -1.50
CA ASP A 377 -11.12 -5.91 -2.13
C ASP A 377 -11.37 -4.43 -2.48
N HIS A 378 -10.50 -3.51 -2.02
CA HIS A 378 -10.68 -2.08 -2.29
C HIS A 378 -10.36 -1.72 -3.75
N ILE A 379 -10.89 -0.61 -4.25
CA ILE A 379 -10.57 -0.11 -5.61
C ILE A 379 -9.06 0.18 -5.81
N ARG A 380 -8.33 0.38 -4.71
CA ARG A 380 -6.86 0.56 -4.66
C ARG A 380 -6.12 -0.74 -4.31
N THR A 381 -6.76 -1.91 -4.46
CA THR A 381 -6.18 -3.19 -4.03
C THR A 381 -4.83 -3.50 -4.69
N HIS A 382 -4.65 -3.16 -5.98
CA HIS A 382 -3.40 -3.46 -6.67
C HIS A 382 -2.17 -2.80 -6.05
N GLU A 383 -2.27 -1.55 -5.57
CA GLU A 383 -1.18 -0.90 -4.84
C GLU A 383 -1.10 -1.37 -3.38
N LEU A 384 -2.24 -1.57 -2.71
CA LEU A 384 -2.27 -2.00 -1.30
C LEU A 384 -1.63 -3.37 -1.09
N ARG A 385 -1.82 -4.31 -2.03
CA ARG A 385 -1.18 -5.64 -2.05
C ARG A 385 0.34 -5.55 -1.99
N TRP A 386 0.94 -4.60 -2.70
CA TRP A 386 2.38 -4.35 -2.66
C TRP A 386 2.79 -3.59 -1.42
N LEU A 387 2.00 -2.59 -1.02
CA LEU A 387 2.32 -1.69 0.07
C LEU A 387 2.51 -2.41 1.40
N ILE A 388 1.63 -3.37 1.73
CA ILE A 388 1.78 -4.16 2.95
C ILE A 388 3.04 -5.05 2.90
N GLY A 389 3.41 -5.53 1.71
CA GLY A 389 4.65 -6.28 1.51
C GLY A 389 5.89 -5.41 1.74
N PHE A 390 5.91 -4.18 1.21
CA PHE A 390 7.01 -3.25 1.46
C PHE A 390 7.08 -2.83 2.93
N LEU A 391 5.95 -2.66 3.60
CA LEU A 391 5.89 -2.41 5.05
C LEU A 391 6.56 -3.54 5.83
N ASP A 392 6.27 -4.79 5.50
CA ASP A 392 6.90 -5.94 6.16
C ASP A 392 8.40 -6.01 5.84
N TRP A 393 8.80 -5.81 4.58
CA TRP A 393 10.20 -5.85 4.18
C TRP A 393 11.03 -4.77 4.88
N SER A 394 10.62 -3.51 4.78
CA SER A 394 11.29 -2.38 5.45
C SER A 394 11.28 -2.53 6.97
N GLY A 395 10.17 -3.02 7.54
CA GLY A 395 9.99 -3.14 8.97
C GLY A 395 10.66 -4.37 9.61
N ARG A 396 10.96 -5.41 8.84
CA ARG A 396 11.44 -6.71 9.37
C ARG A 396 12.75 -7.18 8.75
N VAL A 397 12.94 -7.01 7.45
CA VAL A 397 14.13 -7.48 6.73
C VAL A 397 15.21 -6.41 6.75
N GLU A 398 14.91 -5.19 6.32
CA GLU A 398 15.87 -4.08 6.30
C GLU A 398 16.32 -3.68 7.72
N THR A 399 15.50 -3.91 8.74
CA THR A 399 15.90 -3.66 10.14
C THR A 399 16.45 -4.90 10.86
N TYR A 400 16.65 -6.01 10.15
CA TYR A 400 17.11 -7.25 10.76
C TYR A 400 18.55 -7.11 11.26
N VAL A 401 18.74 -7.41 12.54
CA VAL A 401 20.05 -7.56 13.17
C VAL A 401 20.03 -8.86 13.98
N ASP A 402 20.94 -9.77 13.66
CA ASP A 402 21.15 -10.99 14.42
C ASP A 402 21.82 -10.66 15.76
N ALA A 403 21.12 -10.94 16.86
CA ALA A 403 21.57 -10.53 18.19
C ALA A 403 22.83 -11.27 18.69
N ILE A 404 23.22 -12.37 18.05
CA ILE A 404 24.35 -13.20 18.48
C ILE A 404 25.62 -12.83 17.71
N THR A 405 25.49 -12.74 16.40
CA THR A 405 26.60 -12.49 15.47
C THR A 405 26.82 -11.00 15.19
N GLY A 406 25.79 -10.17 15.40
CA GLY A 406 25.78 -8.78 14.99
C GLY A 406 25.57 -8.59 13.49
N TRP A 407 25.28 -9.65 12.73
CA TRP A 407 25.01 -9.56 11.30
C TRP A 407 23.76 -8.71 11.05
N SER A 408 23.88 -7.71 10.18
CA SER A 408 22.84 -6.74 9.84
C SER A 408 22.57 -6.84 8.34
N TYR A 409 21.29 -6.87 7.96
CA TYR A 409 20.93 -6.92 6.54
C TYR A 409 21.50 -5.72 5.78
N MET A 410 21.38 -4.52 6.36
CA MET A 410 21.81 -3.28 5.70
C MET A 410 23.33 -3.14 5.60
N ASP A 411 24.09 -3.74 6.52
CA ASP A 411 25.55 -3.69 6.48
C ASP A 411 26.13 -4.66 5.43
N GLU A 412 25.34 -5.65 5.01
CA GLU A 412 25.76 -6.79 4.18
C GLU A 412 25.10 -6.81 2.79
N LEU A 413 24.17 -5.89 2.55
CA LEU A 413 23.58 -5.59 1.25
C LEU A 413 24.61 -4.96 0.32
#